data_AF-A0A699YHI0-F1
#
_entry.id   AF-A0A699YHI0-F1
#
_cell.length_a   1.000
_cell.length_b   1.000
_cell.length_c   1.000
_cell.angle_alpha   90.00
_cell.angle_beta   90.00
_cell.angle_gamma   90.00
#
_symmetry.space_group_name_H-M   'P 1'
#
loop_
_entity.id
_entity.type
_entity.pdbx_description
1 polymer ?
#
loop_
_entity_poly.entity_id
_entity_poly.type
_entity_poly.pdbx_seq_one_letter_code
_entity_poly.pdbx_strand_id
1 'polypeptide(L)'
;MPVASRDVDALDPLPDSKLKEEDQAYLERHGIDKLLTDLMSNMVQLKPQDPLQYIIDTLQFGSQFAMQEPGTGLPEHRKGKLLDLFRVIDTDNRGKISLQSLEAYTRKYGGTCISQQDLASMFTDFRPGQDNLVTQREFLVFFSKVSKAMPNAAFDELIRDLMA
;
A
#
# COMPACT_ATOMS: atom_id res chain seq x y z
N MET A 1 6.00 -36.67 43.71
CA MET A 1 6.97 -36.03 42.80
C MET A 1 6.96 -34.54 43.12
N PRO A 2 8.10 -33.92 43.48
CA PRO A 2 8.16 -32.49 43.78
C PRO A 2 8.00 -31.68 42.49
N VAL A 3 7.20 -30.63 42.53
CA VAL A 3 7.03 -29.68 41.42
C VAL A 3 8.30 -28.84 41.38
N ALA A 4 9.07 -28.96 40.30
CA ALA A 4 10.22 -28.09 40.05
C ALA A 4 9.71 -26.65 39.97
N SER A 5 10.09 -25.83 40.95
CA SER A 5 9.91 -24.38 40.91
C SER A 5 10.48 -23.88 39.60
N ARG A 6 9.65 -23.27 38.75
CA ARG A 6 10.14 -22.61 37.54
C ARG A 6 11.08 -21.50 37.98
N ASP A 7 12.26 -21.41 37.37
CA ASP A 7 13.27 -20.35 37.54
C ASP A 7 12.78 -18.95 37.08
N VAL A 8 11.53 -18.59 37.39
CA VAL A 8 10.96 -17.27 37.06
C VAL A 8 11.33 -16.21 38.10
N ASP A 9 11.84 -16.63 39.27
CA ASP A 9 12.27 -15.74 40.36
C ASP A 9 13.77 -15.38 40.30
N ALA A 10 14.50 -15.82 39.27
CA ALA A 10 15.96 -15.63 39.13
C ALA A 10 16.35 -14.53 38.11
N LEU A 11 15.45 -13.58 37.84
CA LEU A 11 15.82 -12.37 37.11
C LEU A 11 16.17 -11.29 38.13
N ASP A 12 17.43 -11.23 38.55
CA ASP A 12 17.94 -10.00 39.15
C ASP A 12 17.76 -8.89 38.11
N PRO A 13 16.92 -7.87 38.35
CA PRO A 13 16.79 -6.78 37.41
C PRO A 13 18.17 -6.16 37.23
N LEU A 14 18.59 -6.01 35.97
CA LEU A 14 19.82 -5.32 35.65
C LEU A 14 19.81 -3.95 36.37
N PRO A 15 20.95 -3.47 36.88
CA PRO A 15 21.01 -2.13 37.44
C PRO A 15 20.61 -1.11 36.37
N ASP A 16 19.84 -0.09 36.73
CA ASP A 16 19.27 0.92 35.82
C ASP A 16 20.29 1.50 34.81
N SER A 17 21.56 1.62 35.22
CA SER A 17 22.64 2.09 34.37
C SER A 17 22.95 1.15 33.20
N LYS A 18 22.91 -0.16 33.42
CA LYS A 18 23.13 -1.16 32.37
C LYS A 18 21.95 -1.25 31.42
N LEU A 19 20.71 -1.19 31.92
CA LEU A 19 19.53 -1.11 31.03
C LEU A 19 19.65 0.07 30.08
N LYS A 20 19.98 1.25 30.61
CA LYS A 20 20.11 2.47 29.81
C LYS A 20 21.19 2.34 28.72
N GLU A 21 22.31 1.68 29.03
CA GLU A 21 23.38 1.44 28.06
C GLU A 21 22.93 0.47 26.96
N GLU A 22 22.25 -0.61 27.32
CA GLU A 22 21.68 -1.57 26.36
C GLU A 22 20.59 -0.94 25.48
N ASP A 23 19.71 -0.11 26.05
CA ASP A 23 18.68 0.63 25.32
C ASP A 23 19.31 1.58 24.30
N GLN A 24 20.33 2.36 24.71
CA GLN A 24 21.04 3.27 23.83
C GLN A 24 21.74 2.52 22.68
N ALA A 25 22.42 1.41 23.00
CA ALA A 25 23.07 0.58 22.00
C ALA A 25 22.07 -0.01 20.99
N TYR A 26 20.87 -0.38 21.44
CA TYR A 26 19.80 -0.83 20.57
C TYR A 26 19.32 0.29 19.62
N LEU A 27 19.02 1.48 20.16
CA LEU A 27 18.59 2.63 19.35
C LEU A 27 19.62 3.02 18.29
N GLU A 28 20.90 3.05 18.66
CA GLU A 28 22.01 3.38 17.75
C GLU A 28 22.21 2.30 16.69
N ARG A 29 22.26 1.03 17.11
CA ARG A 29 22.44 -0.12 16.20
C ARG A 29 21.37 -0.17 15.13
N HIS A 30 20.13 0.15 15.50
CA HIS A 30 18.98 0.10 14.60
C HIS A 30 18.65 1.46 13.97
N GLY A 31 19.38 2.53 14.31
CA GLY A 31 19.17 3.88 13.78
C GLY A 31 17.75 4.42 14.03
N ILE A 32 17.12 4.00 15.13
CA ILE A 32 15.68 4.22 15.38
C ILE A 32 15.37 5.71 15.50
N ASP A 33 16.20 6.47 16.21
CA ASP A 33 16.00 7.91 16.41
C ASP A 33 15.98 8.67 15.09
N LYS A 34 16.93 8.35 14.21
CA LYS A 34 17.00 8.96 12.87
C LYS A 34 15.78 8.58 12.05
N LEU A 35 15.43 7.29 12.01
CA LEU A 35 14.28 6.80 11.27
C LEU A 35 12.98 7.49 11.73
N LEU A 36 12.74 7.57 13.04
CA LEU A 36 11.56 8.20 13.61
C LEU A 36 11.55 9.71 13.34
N THR A 37 12.70 10.38 13.48
CA THR A 37 12.85 11.81 13.19
C THR A 37 12.54 12.12 11.72
N ASP A 38 13.10 11.35 10.80
CA ASP A 38 12.88 11.50 9.37
C ASP A 38 11.41 11.21 9.01
N LEU A 39 10.81 10.15 9.58
CA LEU A 39 9.40 9.81 9.41
C LEU A 39 8.49 10.96 9.84
N MET A 40 8.67 11.46 11.06
CA MET A 40 7.84 12.53 11.62
C MET A 40 8.02 13.85 10.85
N SER A 41 9.26 14.19 10.50
CA SER A 41 9.56 15.39 9.69
C SER A 41 8.88 15.31 8.33
N ASN A 42 8.98 14.16 7.65
CA ASN A 42 8.34 13.94 6.36
C ASN A 42 6.81 13.96 6.46
N MET A 43 6.21 13.40 7.52
CA MET A 43 4.76 13.48 7.73
C MET A 43 4.26 14.93 7.83
N VAL A 44 4.98 15.78 8.54
CA VAL A 44 4.62 17.19 8.72
C VAL A 44 4.80 17.98 7.43
N GLN A 45 5.87 17.71 6.67
CA GLN A 45 6.19 18.42 5.43
C GLN A 45 5.32 17.98 4.26
N LEU A 46 5.22 16.67 4.02
CA LEU A 46 4.52 16.08 2.87
C LEU A 46 3.01 16.00 3.09
N LYS A 47 2.56 15.86 4.35
CA LYS A 47 1.15 15.68 4.72
C LYS A 47 0.46 14.63 3.82
N PRO A 48 0.95 13.37 3.84
CA PRO A 48 0.41 12.31 2.98
C PRO A 48 -1.09 12.15 3.19
N GLN A 49 -1.81 11.80 2.12
CA GLN A 49 -3.27 11.62 2.17
C GLN A 49 -3.67 10.42 3.02
N ASP A 50 -2.86 9.37 2.99
CA ASP A 50 -2.97 8.22 3.88
C ASP A 50 -1.70 8.09 4.74
N PRO A 51 -1.66 8.73 5.93
CA PRO A 51 -0.50 8.69 6.80
C PRO A 51 -0.11 7.29 7.25
N LEU A 52 -1.08 6.38 7.44
CA LEU A 52 -0.78 5.02 7.87
C LEU A 52 -0.09 4.24 6.74
N GLN A 53 -0.63 4.32 5.53
CA GLN A 53 0.01 3.68 4.37
C GLN A 53 1.40 4.28 4.10
N TYR A 54 1.58 5.60 4.27
CA TYR A 54 2.89 6.24 4.16
C TYR A 54 3.91 5.67 5.16
N ILE A 55 3.50 5.45 6.42
CA ILE A 55 4.37 4.84 7.44
C ILE A 55 4.71 3.40 7.07
N ILE A 56 3.72 2.60 6.68
CA ILE A 56 3.92 1.21 6.26
C ILE A 56 4.94 1.13 5.12
N ASP A 57 4.77 1.96 4.08
CA ASP A 57 5.65 1.96 2.92
C ASP A 57 7.03 2.52 3.25
N THR A 58 7.12 3.51 4.14
CA THR A 58 8.41 4.04 4.59
C THR A 58 9.22 2.98 5.33
N LEU A 59 8.56 2.17 6.17
CA LEU A 59 9.21 1.09 6.92
C LEU A 59 9.56 -0.12 6.03
N GLN A 60 8.74 -0.43 5.02
CA GLN A 60 8.97 -1.58 4.14
C GLN A 60 9.95 -1.29 3.01
N PHE A 61 9.87 -0.11 2.40
CA PHE A 61 10.58 0.22 1.17
C PHE A 61 11.49 1.45 1.29
N GLY A 62 11.24 2.33 2.27
CA GLY A 62 11.91 3.62 2.42
C GLY A 62 11.05 4.80 1.96
N SER A 63 11.32 5.98 2.50
CA SER A 63 10.48 7.17 2.33
C SER A 63 10.33 7.60 0.86
N GLN A 64 11.35 7.37 0.01
CA GLN A 64 11.26 7.72 -1.41
C GLN A 64 10.19 6.93 -2.18
N PHE A 65 9.84 5.71 -1.72
CA PHE A 65 8.82 4.87 -2.35
C PHE A 65 7.45 4.99 -1.66
N ALA A 66 7.41 5.65 -0.51
CA ALA A 66 6.18 5.94 0.24
C ALA A 66 5.45 7.20 -0.26
N MET A 67 6.06 7.96 -1.19
CA MET A 67 5.42 9.15 -1.77
C MET A 67 4.06 8.79 -2.38
N GLN A 68 3.07 9.62 -2.10
CA GLN A 68 1.69 9.44 -2.57
C GLN A 68 1.36 10.45 -3.66
N GLU A 69 0.71 9.99 -4.72
CA GLU A 69 0.31 10.83 -5.82
C GLU A 69 -0.77 11.85 -5.36
N PRO A 70 -0.57 13.17 -5.56
CA PRO A 70 -1.46 14.20 -5.00
C PRO A 70 -2.94 14.13 -5.42
N GLY A 71 -3.28 13.48 -6.54
CA GLY A 71 -4.66 13.34 -7.01
C GLY A 71 -5.39 12.11 -6.46
N THR A 72 -4.69 11.00 -6.27
CA THR A 72 -5.27 9.68 -5.97
C THR A 72 -4.92 9.15 -4.59
N GLY A 73 -3.86 9.67 -3.98
CA GLY A 73 -3.30 9.17 -2.72
C GLY A 73 -2.56 7.83 -2.87
N LEU A 74 -2.42 7.32 -4.10
CA LEU A 74 -1.73 6.04 -4.35
C LEU A 74 -0.25 6.17 -4.01
N PRO A 75 0.33 5.22 -3.27
CA PRO A 75 1.77 5.07 -3.19
C PRO A 75 2.38 4.86 -4.57
N GLU A 76 3.57 5.40 -4.80
CA GLU A 76 4.24 5.36 -6.12
C GLU A 76 4.41 3.92 -6.63
N HIS A 77 4.70 2.95 -5.73
CA HIS A 77 4.83 1.54 -6.11
C HIS A 77 3.52 0.94 -6.66
N ARG A 78 2.36 1.32 -6.09
CA ARG A 78 1.05 0.83 -6.56
C ARG A 78 0.67 1.47 -7.87
N LYS A 79 0.89 2.78 -7.97
CA LYS A 79 0.65 3.54 -9.20
C LYS A 79 1.44 2.95 -10.37
N GLY A 80 2.73 2.67 -10.22
CA GLY A 80 3.54 2.05 -11.28
C GLY A 80 2.93 0.74 -11.80
N LYS A 81 2.58 -0.17 -10.89
CA LYS A 81 1.94 -1.46 -11.22
C LYS A 81 0.60 -1.30 -11.93
N LEU A 82 -0.23 -0.34 -11.50
CA LEU A 82 -1.50 -0.03 -12.16
C LEU A 82 -1.32 0.56 -13.55
N LEU A 83 -0.28 1.37 -13.76
CA LEU A 83 0.04 1.91 -15.08
C LEU A 83 0.50 0.82 -16.05
N ASP A 84 1.28 -0.14 -15.58
CA ASP A 84 1.68 -1.30 -16.37
C ASP A 84 0.47 -2.16 -16.73
N LEU A 85 -0.42 -2.42 -15.76
CA LEU A 85 -1.69 -3.12 -16.01
C LEU A 85 -2.57 -2.37 -17.02
N PHE A 86 -2.69 -1.05 -16.91
CA PHE A 86 -3.48 -0.26 -17.86
C PHE A 86 -2.98 -0.43 -19.29
N ARG A 87 -1.65 -0.45 -19.51
CA ARG A 87 -1.05 -0.68 -20.83
C ARG A 87 -1.34 -2.07 -21.39
N VAL A 88 -1.44 -3.08 -20.53
CA VAL A 88 -1.82 -4.44 -20.96
C VAL A 88 -3.27 -4.49 -21.44
N ILE A 89 -4.16 -3.74 -20.79
CA ILE A 89 -5.59 -3.68 -21.17
C ILE A 89 -5.81 -2.78 -22.39
N ASP A 90 -5.09 -1.66 -22.49
CA ASP A 90 -5.12 -0.70 -23.61
C ASP A 90 -4.36 -1.19 -24.85
N THR A 91 -4.78 -2.34 -25.38
CA THR A 91 -4.09 -3.04 -26.49
C THR A 91 -3.95 -2.22 -27.78
N ASP A 92 -4.81 -1.22 -27.98
CA ASP A 92 -4.78 -0.33 -29.13
C ASP A 92 -4.06 1.01 -28.87
N ASN A 93 -3.46 1.19 -27.68
CA ASN A 93 -2.72 2.38 -27.25
C ASN A 93 -3.48 3.69 -27.46
N ARG A 94 -4.81 3.69 -27.27
CA ARG A 94 -5.62 4.92 -27.38
C ARG A 94 -5.53 5.80 -26.15
N GLY A 95 -4.90 5.33 -25.08
CA GLY A 95 -4.87 6.00 -23.78
C GLY A 95 -6.20 5.94 -23.04
N LYS A 96 -7.13 5.10 -23.51
CA LYS A 96 -8.47 4.89 -22.95
C LYS A 96 -8.93 3.47 -23.20
N ILE A 97 -9.50 2.83 -22.18
CA ILE A 97 -10.06 1.48 -22.29
C ILE A 97 -11.58 1.52 -22.24
N SER A 98 -12.26 0.67 -22.99
CA SER A 98 -13.71 0.55 -22.85
C SER A 98 -14.05 -0.11 -21.52
N LEU A 99 -15.12 0.33 -20.89
CA LEU A 99 -15.54 -0.23 -19.60
C LEU A 99 -15.94 -1.71 -19.73
N GLN A 100 -16.54 -2.11 -20.85
CA GLN A 100 -16.81 -3.50 -21.14
C GLN A 100 -15.53 -4.33 -21.23
N SER A 101 -14.46 -3.78 -21.81
CA SER A 101 -13.14 -4.43 -21.84
C SER A 101 -12.57 -4.57 -20.44
N LEU A 102 -12.67 -3.53 -19.60
CA LEU A 102 -12.22 -3.58 -18.22
C LEU A 102 -12.99 -4.61 -17.39
N GLU A 103 -14.32 -4.64 -17.48
CA GLU A 103 -15.17 -5.64 -16.80
C GLU A 103 -14.88 -7.07 -17.27
N ALA A 104 -14.70 -7.28 -18.58
CA ALA A 104 -14.36 -8.58 -19.12
C ALA A 104 -12.98 -9.02 -18.65
N TYR A 105 -12.02 -8.10 -18.59
CA TYR A 105 -10.66 -8.35 -18.14
C TYR A 105 -10.62 -8.69 -16.65
N THR A 106 -11.27 -7.90 -15.80
CA THR A 106 -11.33 -8.16 -14.34
C THR A 106 -12.11 -9.43 -14.03
N ARG A 107 -13.17 -9.76 -14.77
CA ARG A 107 -13.89 -11.03 -14.62
C ARG A 107 -13.05 -12.24 -15.05
N LYS A 108 -12.19 -12.07 -16.06
CA LYS A 108 -11.35 -13.15 -16.60
C LYS A 108 -10.11 -13.40 -15.75
N TYR A 109 -9.47 -12.34 -15.27
CA TYR A 109 -8.15 -12.39 -14.65
C TYR A 109 -8.12 -11.91 -13.18
N GLY A 110 -9.04 -11.03 -12.78
CA GLY A 110 -9.04 -10.40 -11.45
C GLY A 110 -9.68 -11.21 -10.32
N GLY A 111 -10.16 -12.44 -10.59
CA GLY A 111 -10.69 -13.34 -9.58
C GLY A 111 -11.89 -12.78 -8.78
N THR A 112 -11.98 -13.14 -7.50
CA THR A 112 -12.99 -12.66 -6.53
C THR A 112 -12.64 -11.32 -5.90
N CYS A 113 -11.52 -10.71 -6.29
CA CYS A 113 -10.94 -9.56 -5.58
C CYS A 113 -11.57 -8.22 -5.94
N ILE A 114 -12.14 -8.10 -7.14
CA ILE A 114 -12.89 -6.91 -7.58
C ILE A 114 -14.35 -7.30 -7.76
N SER A 115 -15.25 -6.74 -6.94
CA SER A 115 -16.66 -7.06 -7.02
C SER A 115 -17.33 -6.33 -8.19
N GLN A 116 -18.46 -6.85 -8.67
CA GLN A 116 -19.30 -6.14 -9.65
C GLN A 116 -19.82 -4.81 -9.09
N GLN A 117 -19.98 -4.70 -7.77
CA GLN A 117 -20.38 -3.45 -7.12
C GLN A 117 -19.27 -2.40 -7.18
N ASP A 118 -18.01 -2.81 -7.02
CA ASP A 118 -16.86 -1.92 -7.18
C ASP A 118 -16.82 -1.40 -8.61
N LEU A 119 -16.91 -2.28 -9.61
CA LEU A 119 -16.97 -1.88 -11.02
C LEU A 119 -18.16 -0.96 -11.31
N ALA A 120 -19.34 -1.23 -10.73
CA ALA A 120 -20.50 -0.35 -10.86
C ALA A 120 -20.29 1.03 -10.22
N SER A 121 -19.53 1.12 -9.13
CA SER A 121 -19.19 2.40 -8.50
C SER A 121 -18.38 3.30 -9.43
N MET A 122 -17.57 2.71 -10.30
CA MET A 122 -16.81 3.42 -11.35
C MET A 122 -17.75 4.23 -12.26
N PHE A 123 -18.85 3.63 -12.73
CA PHE A 123 -19.82 4.33 -13.58
C PHE A 123 -20.47 5.51 -12.87
N THR A 124 -20.75 5.36 -11.58
CA THR A 124 -21.43 6.38 -10.77
C THR A 124 -20.49 7.56 -10.52
N ASP A 125 -19.23 7.27 -10.22
CA ASP A 125 -18.25 8.27 -9.78
C ASP A 125 -17.65 9.06 -10.94
N PHE A 126 -17.39 8.42 -12.08
CA PHE A 126 -16.70 9.06 -13.20
C PHE A 126 -17.66 9.62 -14.26
N ARG A 127 -18.91 9.16 -14.30
CA ARG A 127 -19.89 9.51 -15.35
C ARG A 127 -19.26 9.46 -16.74
N PRO A 128 -18.74 8.29 -17.17
CA PRO A 128 -18.18 8.19 -18.51
C PRO A 128 -19.24 8.65 -19.52
N GLY A 129 -18.80 9.41 -20.52
CA GLY A 129 -19.70 10.05 -21.47
C GLY A 129 -20.42 9.05 -22.38
N GLN A 130 -20.82 9.50 -23.57
CA GLN A 130 -21.47 8.61 -24.55
C GLN A 130 -20.60 7.44 -25.02
N ASP A 131 -19.27 7.49 -24.81
CA ASP A 131 -18.31 6.50 -25.30
C ASP A 131 -18.00 5.38 -24.30
N ASN A 132 -18.47 5.47 -23.04
CA ASN A 132 -18.18 4.51 -21.96
C ASN A 132 -16.68 4.17 -21.86
N LEU A 133 -15.81 5.16 -22.13
CA LEU A 133 -14.37 5.00 -22.07
C LEU A 133 -13.82 5.47 -20.73
N VAL A 134 -12.86 4.70 -20.22
CA VAL A 134 -12.11 4.95 -19.00
C VAL A 134 -10.73 5.45 -19.38
N THR A 135 -10.39 6.66 -18.95
CA THR A 135 -9.04 7.22 -19.06
C THR A 135 -8.10 6.59 -18.03
N GLN A 136 -6.80 6.67 -18.29
CA GLN A 136 -5.76 6.26 -17.34
C GLN A 136 -5.93 6.90 -15.95
N ARG A 137 -6.35 8.17 -15.88
CA ARG A 137 -6.58 8.86 -14.60
C ARG A 137 -7.76 8.27 -13.84
N GLU A 138 -8.89 8.04 -14.51
CA GLU A 138 -10.09 7.45 -13.89
C GLU A 138 -9.80 6.02 -13.42
N PHE A 139 -9.03 5.26 -14.21
CA PHE A 139 -8.53 3.95 -13.82
C PHE A 139 -7.73 4.02 -12.50
N LEU A 140 -6.77 4.94 -12.39
CA LEU A 140 -5.99 5.09 -11.15
C LEU A 140 -6.85 5.49 -9.95
N VAL A 141 -7.81 6.42 -10.12
CA VAL A 141 -8.73 6.82 -9.03
C VAL A 141 -9.63 5.66 -8.62
N PHE A 142 -10.08 4.83 -9.57
CA PHE A 142 -10.88 3.65 -9.27
C PHE A 142 -10.08 2.66 -8.41
N PHE A 143 -8.88 2.28 -8.86
CA PHE A 143 -8.04 1.33 -8.14
C PHE A 143 -7.49 1.89 -6.82
N SER A 144 -7.36 3.22 -6.66
CA SER A 144 -7.01 3.82 -5.38
C SER A 144 -8.09 3.61 -4.32
N LYS A 145 -9.37 3.66 -4.72
CA LYS A 145 -10.50 3.38 -3.83
C LYS A 145 -10.58 1.90 -3.47
N VAL A 146 -10.52 1.04 -4.49
CA VAL A 146 -10.65 -0.42 -4.32
C VAL A 146 -9.52 -0.99 -3.47
N SER A 147 -8.28 -0.51 -3.68
CA SER A 147 -7.11 -1.01 -2.96
C SER A 147 -6.81 -0.30 -1.64
N LYS A 148 -7.60 0.70 -1.23
CA LYS A 148 -7.28 1.55 -0.09
C LYS A 148 -7.04 0.79 1.21
N ALA A 149 -7.90 -0.20 1.51
CA ALA A 149 -7.80 -1.00 2.72
C ALA A 149 -6.94 -2.28 2.55
N MET A 150 -6.39 -2.51 1.35
CA MET A 150 -5.62 -3.72 1.08
C MET A 150 -4.18 -3.57 1.57
N PRO A 151 -3.63 -4.57 2.28
CA PRO A 151 -2.19 -4.67 2.53
C PRO A 151 -1.40 -4.78 1.22
N ASN A 152 -0.13 -4.35 1.23
CA ASN A 152 0.74 -4.40 0.05
C ASN A 152 0.84 -5.80 -0.57
N ALA A 153 0.91 -6.85 0.26
CA ALA A 153 0.95 -8.23 -0.22
C ALA A 153 -0.32 -8.64 -0.99
N ALA A 154 -1.50 -8.25 -0.50
CA ALA A 154 -2.77 -8.54 -1.17
C ALA A 154 -2.92 -7.73 -2.46
N PHE A 155 -2.44 -6.48 -2.47
CA PHE A 155 -2.40 -5.67 -3.68
C PHE A 155 -1.48 -6.30 -4.74
N ASP A 156 -0.32 -6.80 -4.33
CA ASP A 156 0.64 -7.45 -5.23
C ASP A 156 0.12 -8.76 -5.82
N GLU A 157 -0.64 -9.53 -5.04
CA GLU A 157 -1.37 -10.71 -5.51
C GLU A 157 -2.45 -10.31 -6.53
N LEU A 158 -3.26 -9.30 -6.24
CA LEU A 158 -4.25 -8.77 -7.17
C LEU A 158 -3.65 -8.38 -8.53
N ILE A 159 -2.54 -7.63 -8.52
CA ILE A 159 -1.87 -7.24 -9.77
C ILE A 159 -1.33 -8.45 -10.50
N ARG A 160 -0.77 -9.44 -9.79
CA ARG A 160 -0.26 -10.66 -10.40
C ARG A 160 -1.37 -11.42 -11.11
N ASP A 161 -2.51 -11.60 -10.47
CA ASP A 161 -3.66 -12.30 -11.03
C ASP A 161 -4.20 -11.57 -12.26
N LEU A 162 -4.30 -10.24 -12.18
CA LEU A 162 -4.70 -9.41 -13.32
C LEU A 162 -3.70 -9.42 -14.48
N MET A 163 -2.44 -9.81 -14.26
CA MET A 163 -1.40 -9.86 -15.30
C MET A 163 -1.15 -11.27 -15.84
N ALA A 164 -1.89 -12.28 -15.36
CA ALA A 164 -1.74 -13.69 -15.75
C ALA A 164 -2.34 -14.00 -17.14
#